data_AF-A0A2Z5X5R1-F1
#
_entry.id   AF-A0A2Z5X5R1-F1
#
_cell.length_a   1.000
_cell.length_b   1.000
_cell.length_c   1.000
_cell.angle_alpha   90.00
_cell.angle_beta   90.00
_cell.angle_gamma   90.00
#
_symmetry.space_group_name_H-M   'P 1'
#
loop_
_entity.id
_entity.type
_entity.pdbx_description
1 polymer ?
#
loop_
_entity_poly.entity_id
_entity_poly.type
_entity_poly.pdbx_seq_one_letter_code
_entity_poly.pdbx_strand_id
1 'polypeptide(L)'
;MLESLPRPHIEKSQLNMWVDESIWGHRLYDEQTPWLCILEMLCIVQSESVSGKAFIEEEKNKLQYSIYFRLHLRNILFNNPHIEAITSEFFDDVERWEAWIEEMSKSVGGIDSVDFSYLKSRFPSFDTFAEIVKFFQASAIEGDSNKRWSSKFVFPYGPDCLYEDLRISGSNKTNDRRFFGRTGELAYLMLCRSGRGAEIHSYLQKMGIISSEYATSYKGSKWNQLVLALQPDQDREDKRLSSSPPFLPYAFLPEYESLADDWLSILRCNLPDYDALPHIVTITGLHLIIYLLKRAKSVLQDVQKPLFVLEIVAPKKTSIRDMAANEYEKNNSLPKQAIEEYILGTTKLEEWQQCLESFNPLEGAKELLEKRFVWTKTSANSPDELLLNLRDEAVSRHKQHLAKFHGTWSKEIGLSSRRSSRRTRYAPTDALLKTLVLTCVPRRMEFQEFLAKLYETYGFVIGEKQAQSFIDSGEADREDFTANALRLERRLASIGLLKRLSDACAYVQNPFAAEVS
;
A
#
# COMPACT_ATOMS: atom_id res chain seq x y z
N MET A 1 -22.10 13.61 -9.71
CA MET A 1 -21.06 12.57 -9.60
C MET A 1 -19.95 12.92 -10.57
N LEU A 2 -18.68 12.75 -10.19
CA LEU A 2 -17.57 12.90 -11.13
C LEU A 2 -17.64 11.78 -12.18
N GLU A 3 -17.41 12.12 -13.44
CA GLU A 3 -17.43 11.15 -14.53
C GLU A 3 -16.19 10.26 -14.47
N SER A 4 -16.38 8.95 -14.61
CA SER A 4 -15.27 8.00 -14.69
C SER A 4 -14.63 8.07 -16.07
N LEU A 5 -13.31 7.97 -16.11
CA LEU A 5 -12.53 7.78 -17.32
C LEU A 5 -12.97 6.49 -18.05
N PRO A 6 -12.87 6.47 -19.38
CA PRO A 6 -13.24 5.29 -20.16
C PRO A 6 -12.36 4.10 -19.81
N ARG A 7 -12.96 2.91 -19.87
CA ARG A 7 -12.23 1.64 -19.72
C ARG A 7 -11.08 1.62 -20.75
N PRO A 8 -9.84 1.30 -20.35
CA PRO A 8 -8.73 1.18 -21.28
C PRO A 8 -8.98 0.03 -22.27
N HIS A 9 -8.38 0.13 -23.46
CA HIS A 9 -8.40 -0.98 -24.42
C HIS A 9 -7.57 -2.13 -23.87
N ILE A 10 -8.24 -3.08 -23.22
CA ILE A 10 -7.69 -4.36 -22.76
C ILE A 10 -8.32 -5.44 -23.63
N GLU A 11 -7.52 -6.41 -24.08
CA GLU A 11 -8.02 -7.55 -24.84
C GLU A 11 -9.10 -8.29 -24.03
N LYS A 12 -10.27 -8.54 -24.64
CA LYS A 12 -11.40 -9.21 -23.98
C LYS A 12 -11.02 -10.57 -23.38
N SER A 13 -10.05 -11.28 -23.98
CA SER A 13 -9.52 -12.56 -23.51
C SER A 13 -8.83 -12.49 -22.14
N GLN A 14 -8.46 -11.29 -21.69
CA GLN A 14 -7.75 -11.05 -20.43
C GLN A 14 -8.67 -10.57 -19.29
N LEU A 15 -9.96 -10.35 -19.57
CA LEU A 15 -10.94 -9.84 -18.60
C LEU A 15 -12.12 -10.80 -18.47
N ASN A 16 -12.36 -11.28 -17.24
CA ASN A 16 -13.57 -12.05 -16.94
C ASN A 16 -14.78 -11.15 -16.61
N MET A 17 -14.51 -9.97 -16.03
CA MET A 17 -15.52 -9.02 -15.58
C MET A 17 -14.87 -7.66 -15.23
N TRP A 18 -15.56 -6.55 -15.49
CA TRP A 18 -15.15 -5.17 -15.22
C TRP A 18 -16.10 -4.50 -14.23
N VAL A 19 -15.96 -4.85 -12.94
CA VAL A 19 -16.85 -4.36 -11.86
C VAL A 19 -16.03 -3.63 -10.82
N ASP A 20 -15.18 -4.33 -10.05
CA ASP A 20 -14.29 -3.71 -9.05
C ASP A 20 -13.45 -2.59 -9.69
N GLU A 21 -12.93 -2.86 -10.88
CA GLU A 21 -12.06 -1.97 -11.64
C GLU A 21 -12.74 -0.66 -12.01
N SER A 22 -14.06 -0.69 -12.23
CA SER A 22 -14.84 0.52 -12.55
C SER A 22 -15.10 1.42 -11.34
N ILE A 23 -15.09 0.86 -10.13
CA ILE A 23 -15.35 1.59 -8.89
C ILE A 23 -14.05 2.12 -8.27
N TRP A 24 -13.02 1.26 -8.20
CA TRP A 24 -11.77 1.53 -7.46
C TRP A 24 -10.52 1.59 -8.34
N GLY A 25 -10.58 1.17 -9.59
CA GLY A 25 -9.39 1.01 -10.44
C GLY A 25 -8.78 -0.38 -10.35
N HIS A 26 -7.66 -0.59 -11.04
CA HIS A 26 -6.98 -1.88 -11.06
C HIS A 26 -6.43 -2.27 -9.70
N ARG A 27 -7.12 -3.23 -9.07
CA ARG A 27 -6.74 -4.08 -7.92
C ARG A 27 -6.19 -3.32 -6.70
N LEU A 28 -7.05 -3.18 -5.69
CA LEU A 28 -6.60 -3.10 -4.30
C LEU A 28 -6.50 -4.54 -3.77
N TYR A 29 -5.29 -4.99 -3.43
CA TYR A 29 -5.01 -6.41 -3.17
C TYR A 29 -4.67 -6.69 -1.70
N ASP A 30 -5.26 -7.74 -1.12
CA ASP A 30 -5.13 -8.03 0.31
C ASP A 30 -3.78 -8.67 0.69
N GLU A 31 -3.17 -9.45 -0.21
CA GLU A 31 -1.86 -10.06 0.06
C GLU A 31 -0.67 -9.14 -0.26
N GLN A 32 -0.90 -8.02 -0.97
CA GLN A 32 0.08 -6.96 -1.13
C GLN A 32 -0.02 -6.05 0.08
N THR A 33 0.96 -6.13 0.98
CA THR A 33 0.99 -5.28 2.18
C THR A 33 1.28 -3.82 1.82
N PRO A 34 1.03 -2.86 2.73
CA PRO A 34 1.37 -1.45 2.51
C PRO A 34 2.85 -1.24 2.15
N TRP A 35 3.77 -2.01 2.74
CA TRP A 35 5.19 -1.96 2.39
C TRP A 35 5.44 -2.37 0.94
N LEU A 36 4.86 -3.49 0.51
CA LEU A 36 4.99 -3.99 -0.85
C LEU A 36 4.30 -3.07 -1.88
N CYS A 37 3.23 -2.38 -1.49
CA CYS A 37 2.63 -1.31 -2.28
C CYS A 37 3.62 -0.16 -2.52
N ILE A 38 4.31 0.30 -1.47
CA ILE A 38 5.31 1.36 -1.60
C ILE A 38 6.52 0.89 -2.42
N LEU A 39 7.00 -0.33 -2.25
CA LEU A 39 8.11 -0.86 -3.06
C LEU A 39 7.75 -0.95 -4.55
N GLU A 40 6.56 -1.45 -4.88
CA GLU A 40 6.06 -1.48 -6.26
C GLU A 40 6.02 -0.06 -6.84
N MET A 41 5.48 0.90 -6.08
CA MET A 41 5.42 2.30 -6.50
C MET A 41 6.82 2.90 -6.68
N LEU A 42 7.77 2.65 -5.78
CA LEU A 42 9.15 3.16 -5.89
C LEU A 42 9.88 2.61 -7.12
N CYS A 43 9.62 1.35 -7.51
CA CYS A 43 10.14 0.80 -8.76
C CYS A 43 9.66 1.61 -9.98
N ILE A 44 8.38 2.00 -9.99
CA ILE A 44 7.81 2.84 -11.04
C ILE A 44 8.44 4.22 -11.02
N VAL A 45 8.52 4.86 -9.84
CA VAL A 45 9.13 6.19 -9.69
C VAL A 45 10.56 6.18 -10.18
N GLN A 46 11.35 5.14 -9.87
CA GLN A 46 12.73 5.04 -10.34
C GLN A 46 12.81 4.92 -11.87
N SER A 47 11.97 4.09 -12.50
CA SER A 47 11.90 4.00 -13.97
C SER A 47 11.58 5.34 -14.61
N GLU A 48 10.53 6.00 -14.11
CA GLU A 48 10.04 7.24 -14.68
C GLU A 48 10.98 8.42 -14.37
N SER A 49 11.72 8.37 -13.26
CA SER A 49 12.75 9.36 -12.91
C SER A 49 13.88 9.39 -13.93
N VAL A 50 14.33 8.23 -14.42
CA VAL A 50 15.37 8.12 -15.46
C VAL A 50 14.87 8.68 -16.79
N SER A 51 13.59 8.52 -17.08
CA SER A 51 12.94 9.04 -18.30
C SER A 51 12.56 10.52 -18.18
N GLY A 52 12.79 11.18 -17.05
CA GLY A 52 12.35 12.56 -16.79
C GLY A 52 10.83 12.72 -16.64
N LYS A 53 10.11 11.63 -16.36
CA LYS A 53 8.64 11.53 -16.29
C LYS A 53 8.09 11.16 -14.90
N ALA A 54 8.92 11.18 -13.85
CA ALA A 54 8.49 10.83 -12.49
C ALA A 54 7.29 11.66 -12.04
N PHE A 55 6.22 10.98 -11.63
CA PHE A 55 4.93 11.55 -11.26
C PHE A 55 4.26 12.43 -12.33
N ILE A 56 4.59 12.21 -13.60
CA ILE A 56 3.94 12.87 -14.74
C ILE A 56 3.09 11.83 -15.45
N GLU A 57 1.84 12.21 -15.73
CA GLU A 57 0.91 11.40 -16.51
C GLU A 57 0.43 12.22 -17.71
N GLU A 58 1.18 12.15 -18.82
CA GLU A 58 0.88 12.84 -20.08
C GLU A 58 -0.50 12.43 -20.62
N GLU A 59 -0.74 11.11 -20.67
CA GLU A 59 -2.02 10.52 -21.03
C GLU A 59 -2.52 9.61 -19.92
N LYS A 60 -3.81 9.76 -19.56
CA LYS A 60 -4.42 9.02 -18.45
C LYS A 60 -4.41 7.51 -18.72
N ASN A 61 -3.96 6.74 -17.72
CA ASN A 61 -3.96 5.27 -17.76
C ASN A 61 -3.15 4.66 -18.92
N LYS A 62 -2.06 5.34 -19.34
CA LYS A 62 -1.13 4.88 -20.39
C LYS A 62 0.29 4.59 -19.88
N LEU A 63 0.48 4.60 -18.56
CA LEU A 63 1.78 4.36 -17.92
C LEU A 63 2.39 3.03 -18.39
N GLN A 64 3.65 3.11 -18.83
CA GLN A 64 4.54 1.99 -19.08
C GLN A 64 5.88 2.30 -18.43
N TYR A 65 6.50 1.31 -17.80
CA TYR A 65 7.74 1.50 -17.06
C TYR A 65 8.62 0.24 -17.16
N SER A 66 9.92 0.39 -16.93
CA SER A 66 10.86 -0.74 -16.83
C SER A 66 11.05 -1.15 -15.37
N ILE A 67 11.23 -2.44 -15.12
CA ILE A 67 11.47 -2.95 -13.77
C ILE A 67 12.58 -4.02 -13.75
N TYR A 68 13.42 -3.95 -12.72
CA TYR A 68 14.61 -4.78 -12.58
C TYR A 68 14.34 -6.11 -11.88
N PHE A 69 15.13 -7.13 -12.20
CA PHE A 69 15.04 -8.45 -11.57
C PHE A 69 15.98 -8.66 -10.38
N ARG A 70 17.21 -8.12 -10.45
CA ARG A 70 18.25 -8.16 -9.39
C ARG A 70 18.56 -9.56 -8.85
N LEU A 71 18.77 -10.52 -9.75
CA LEU A 71 18.81 -11.93 -9.37
C LEU A 71 20.06 -12.31 -8.58
N HIS A 72 21.20 -11.68 -8.83
CA HIS A 72 22.40 -11.98 -8.03
C HIS A 72 22.21 -11.52 -6.59
N LEU A 73 21.74 -10.28 -6.41
CA LEU A 73 21.42 -9.74 -5.08
C LEU A 73 20.48 -10.66 -4.32
N ARG A 74 19.37 -11.07 -4.96
CA ARG A 74 18.32 -11.86 -4.31
C ARG A 74 18.78 -13.26 -3.96
N ASN A 75 19.60 -13.87 -4.82
CA ASN A 75 20.20 -15.15 -4.53
C ASN A 75 21.13 -15.04 -3.31
N ILE A 76 22.03 -14.05 -3.29
CA ILE A 76 22.97 -13.81 -2.18
C ILE A 76 22.23 -13.55 -0.86
N LEU A 77 21.19 -12.72 -0.88
CA LEU A 77 20.48 -12.31 0.33
C LEU A 77 19.46 -13.34 0.82
N PHE A 78 18.78 -14.08 -0.07
CA PHE A 78 17.60 -14.86 0.34
C PHE A 78 17.62 -16.33 -0.11
N ASN A 79 18.52 -16.72 -1.01
CA ASN A 79 18.69 -18.09 -1.47
C ASN A 79 20.09 -18.62 -1.11
N ASN A 80 20.57 -18.29 0.09
CA ASN A 80 21.92 -18.55 0.55
C ASN A 80 21.91 -19.21 1.94
N PRO A 81 21.56 -20.50 2.04
CA PRO A 81 21.41 -21.18 3.32
C PRO A 81 22.75 -21.58 3.96
N HIS A 82 23.86 -21.51 3.22
CA HIS A 82 25.15 -22.07 3.65
C HIS A 82 26.10 -21.07 4.31
N ILE A 83 25.79 -19.77 4.27
CA ILE A 83 26.73 -18.72 4.69
C ILE A 83 27.17 -18.87 6.15
N GLU A 84 26.26 -19.24 7.06
CA GLU A 84 26.57 -19.40 8.49
C GLU A 84 27.40 -20.65 8.78
N ALA A 85 27.09 -21.76 8.10
CA ALA A 85 27.83 -23.01 8.23
C ALA A 85 29.28 -22.81 7.76
N ILE A 86 29.48 -22.20 6.58
CA ILE A 86 30.81 -21.96 6.02
C ILE A 86 31.64 -21.00 6.88
N THR A 87 31.01 -19.97 7.44
CA THR A 87 31.67 -19.06 8.39
C THR A 87 32.20 -19.81 9.62
N SER A 88 31.53 -20.89 10.04
CA SER A 88 31.87 -21.64 11.26
C SER A 88 32.80 -22.82 11.03
N GLU A 89 32.71 -23.49 9.88
CA GLU A 89 33.41 -24.74 9.57
C GLU A 89 34.86 -24.54 9.10
N PHE A 90 35.13 -23.45 8.38
CA PHE A 90 36.45 -23.16 7.82
C PHE A 90 37.15 -22.04 8.60
N PHE A 91 38.48 -22.14 8.71
CA PHE A 91 39.31 -21.16 9.44
C PHE A 91 40.06 -20.19 8.53
N ASP A 92 40.32 -20.57 7.28
CA ASP A 92 41.01 -19.74 6.28
C ASP A 92 40.01 -19.01 5.37
N ASP A 93 40.32 -17.76 5.00
CA ASP A 93 39.45 -16.92 4.18
C ASP A 93 39.33 -17.44 2.74
N VAL A 94 40.42 -17.95 2.17
CA VAL A 94 40.43 -18.49 0.80
C VAL A 94 39.54 -19.73 0.73
N GLU A 95 39.68 -20.64 1.71
CA GLU A 95 38.85 -21.84 1.83
C GLU A 95 37.37 -21.49 1.96
N ARG A 96 37.01 -20.50 2.79
CA ARG A 96 35.61 -20.03 2.94
C ARG A 96 35.04 -19.53 1.62
N TRP A 97 35.80 -18.71 0.90
CA TRP A 97 35.36 -18.17 -0.39
C TRP A 97 35.18 -19.26 -1.45
N GLU A 98 36.10 -20.22 -1.53
CA GLU A 98 36.01 -21.34 -2.47
C GLU A 98 34.81 -22.24 -2.17
N ALA A 99 34.65 -22.65 -0.90
CA ALA A 99 33.53 -23.46 -0.46
C ALA A 99 32.18 -22.76 -0.70
N TRP A 100 32.07 -21.47 -0.39
CA TRP A 100 30.81 -20.74 -0.56
C TRP A 100 30.44 -20.56 -2.03
N ILE A 101 31.40 -20.21 -2.89
CA ILE A 101 31.12 -20.08 -4.34
C ILE A 101 30.67 -21.43 -4.93
N GLU A 102 31.30 -22.53 -4.52
CA GLU A 102 30.91 -23.87 -4.97
C GLU A 102 29.46 -24.19 -4.57
N GLU A 103 29.09 -24.01 -3.29
CA GLU A 103 27.74 -24.29 -2.80
C GLU A 103 26.68 -23.34 -3.36
N MET A 104 27.01 -22.06 -3.50
CA MET A 104 26.11 -21.05 -4.07
C MET A 104 25.80 -21.35 -5.54
N SER A 105 26.80 -21.84 -6.29
CA SER A 105 26.62 -22.19 -7.71
C SER A 105 25.69 -23.39 -7.92
N LYS A 106 25.55 -24.28 -6.92
CA LYS A 106 24.64 -25.43 -6.95
C LYS A 106 23.18 -25.04 -6.69
N SER A 107 22.94 -23.94 -5.97
CA SER A 107 21.62 -23.55 -5.46
C SER A 107 21.03 -22.30 -6.14
N VAL A 108 21.78 -21.67 -7.05
CA VAL A 108 21.34 -20.45 -7.76
C VAL A 108 20.03 -20.68 -8.53
N GLY A 109 19.11 -19.72 -8.42
CA GLY A 109 17.85 -19.73 -9.15
C GLY A 109 17.76 -18.59 -10.16
N GLY A 110 17.26 -18.90 -11.36
CA GLY A 110 16.95 -17.90 -12.38
C GLY A 110 18.17 -17.37 -13.16
N ILE A 111 19.34 -17.98 -13.03
CA ILE A 111 20.56 -17.58 -13.74
C ILE A 111 21.18 -18.84 -14.38
N ASP A 112 21.39 -18.85 -15.69
CA ASP A 112 21.89 -20.02 -16.44
C ASP A 112 23.39 -20.28 -16.27
N SER A 113 24.18 -19.24 -16.00
CA SER A 113 25.62 -19.31 -15.69
C SER A 113 25.98 -18.18 -14.74
N VAL A 114 26.35 -18.52 -13.52
CA VAL A 114 26.62 -17.54 -12.46
C VAL A 114 28.11 -17.52 -12.11
N ASP A 115 28.66 -16.31 -11.97
CA ASP A 115 30.00 -16.09 -11.42
C ASP A 115 29.88 -15.13 -10.22
N PHE A 116 30.23 -15.65 -9.04
CA PHE A 116 30.28 -14.88 -7.78
C PHE A 116 31.72 -14.47 -7.39
N SER A 117 32.73 -14.80 -8.19
CA SER A 117 34.14 -14.52 -7.89
C SER A 117 34.45 -13.03 -7.72
N TYR A 118 33.65 -12.16 -8.36
CA TYR A 118 33.76 -10.71 -8.22
C TYR A 118 33.60 -10.23 -6.77
N LEU A 119 32.95 -11.01 -5.89
CA LEU A 119 32.77 -10.64 -4.47
C LEU A 119 34.11 -10.69 -3.72
N LYS A 120 35.02 -11.60 -4.08
CA LYS A 120 36.33 -11.75 -3.42
C LYS A 120 37.17 -10.47 -3.52
N SER A 121 37.06 -9.73 -4.62
CA SER A 121 37.81 -8.48 -4.83
C SER A 121 37.11 -7.24 -4.26
N ARG A 122 35.84 -7.36 -3.85
CA ARG A 122 35.02 -6.24 -3.36
C ARG A 122 34.92 -6.19 -1.83
N PHE A 123 35.14 -7.33 -1.17
CA PHE A 123 35.11 -7.44 0.29
C PHE A 123 36.50 -7.81 0.81
N PRO A 124 36.95 -7.22 1.94
CA PRO A 124 38.29 -7.47 2.47
C PRO A 124 38.45 -8.88 3.07
N SER A 125 37.34 -9.51 3.48
CA SER A 125 37.28 -10.89 3.98
C SER A 125 35.89 -11.48 3.77
N PHE A 126 35.78 -12.81 3.82
CA PHE A 126 34.52 -13.53 3.80
C PHE A 126 33.63 -13.15 5.00
N ASP A 127 34.23 -12.96 6.18
CA ASP A 127 33.47 -12.54 7.38
C ASP A 127 32.79 -11.18 7.17
N THR A 128 33.51 -10.22 6.55
CA THR A 128 32.93 -8.91 6.24
C THR A 128 31.77 -9.05 5.25
N PHE A 129 31.93 -9.88 4.23
CA PHE A 129 30.83 -10.19 3.30
C PHE A 129 29.62 -10.80 4.02
N ALA A 130 29.85 -11.78 4.89
CA ALA A 130 28.79 -12.45 5.64
C ALA A 130 28.06 -11.51 6.61
N GLU A 131 28.78 -10.62 7.30
CA GLU A 131 28.18 -9.59 8.15
C GLU A 131 27.30 -8.62 7.36
N ILE A 132 27.75 -8.19 6.17
CA ILE A 132 26.96 -7.31 5.29
C ILE A 132 25.70 -8.02 4.79
N VAL A 133 25.78 -9.30 4.41
CA VAL A 133 24.60 -10.09 4.02
C VAL A 133 23.62 -10.20 5.19
N LYS A 134 24.09 -10.53 6.40
CA LYS A 134 23.25 -10.61 7.61
C LYS A 134 22.59 -9.29 7.96
N PHE A 135 23.31 -8.17 7.82
CA PHE A 135 22.76 -6.83 8.00
C PHE A 135 21.58 -6.57 7.06
N PHE A 136 21.73 -6.85 5.76
CA PHE A 136 20.65 -6.63 4.80
C PHE A 136 19.46 -7.58 5.01
N GLN A 137 19.73 -8.85 5.36
CA GLN A 137 18.68 -9.80 5.74
C GLN A 137 17.88 -9.34 6.96
N ALA A 138 18.55 -8.83 8.00
CA ALA A 138 17.90 -8.34 9.22
C ALA A 138 17.08 -7.07 8.97
N SER A 139 17.46 -6.25 7.98
CA SER A 139 16.69 -5.07 7.57
C SER A 139 15.64 -5.35 6.49
N ALA A 140 15.51 -6.59 6.01
CA ALA A 140 14.62 -6.93 4.91
C ALA A 140 13.15 -6.63 5.25
N ILE A 141 12.43 -6.14 4.24
CA ILE A 141 10.99 -5.90 4.35
C ILE A 141 10.29 -7.25 4.50
N GLU A 142 9.65 -7.45 5.65
CA GLU A 142 8.97 -8.70 6.01
C GLU A 142 9.94 -9.90 5.99
N GLY A 143 11.18 -9.69 6.45
CA GLY A 143 12.28 -10.68 6.42
C GLY A 143 11.92 -12.03 7.06
N ASP A 144 11.21 -12.01 8.18
CA ASP A 144 10.74 -13.20 8.92
C ASP A 144 9.57 -13.94 8.25
N SER A 145 9.06 -13.44 7.12
CA SER A 145 7.98 -14.11 6.42
C SER A 145 8.43 -15.41 5.75
N ASN A 146 7.52 -16.38 5.69
CA ASN A 146 7.69 -17.65 4.96
C ASN A 146 7.55 -17.47 3.43
N LYS A 147 7.77 -16.25 2.91
CA LYS A 147 7.79 -16.00 1.47
C LYS A 147 9.00 -16.70 0.85
N ARG A 148 8.83 -17.17 -0.40
CA ARG A 148 9.94 -17.70 -1.21
C ARG A 148 11.02 -16.63 -1.37
N TRP A 149 12.27 -17.06 -1.55
CA TRP A 149 13.42 -16.15 -1.68
C TRP A 149 13.23 -15.10 -2.79
N SER A 150 12.58 -15.49 -3.90
CA SER A 150 12.22 -14.63 -5.03
C SER A 150 10.96 -13.79 -4.81
N SER A 151 10.52 -13.65 -3.56
CA SER A 151 9.48 -12.72 -3.10
C SER A 151 9.89 -12.03 -1.80
N LYS A 152 11.20 -11.99 -1.49
CA LYS A 152 11.78 -11.23 -0.39
C LYS A 152 12.47 -9.97 -0.91
N PHE A 153 12.38 -8.91 -0.12
CA PHE A 153 12.79 -7.56 -0.52
C PHE A 153 13.73 -6.95 0.52
N VAL A 154 14.87 -6.43 0.08
CA VAL A 154 15.73 -5.61 0.93
C VAL A 154 15.07 -4.24 1.17
N PHE A 155 15.39 -3.59 2.29
CA PHE A 155 14.97 -2.22 2.54
C PHE A 155 15.47 -1.27 1.43
N PRO A 156 14.69 -0.28 0.99
CA PRO A 156 15.02 0.55 -0.17
C PRO A 156 16.04 1.66 0.17
N TYR A 157 17.31 1.27 0.33
CA TYR A 157 18.43 2.19 0.61
C TYR A 157 18.86 3.04 -0.61
N GLY A 158 18.33 2.72 -1.79
CA GLY A 158 18.61 3.38 -3.05
C GLY A 158 18.10 2.60 -4.26
N PRO A 159 18.36 3.10 -5.48
CA PRO A 159 17.86 2.50 -6.72
C PRO A 159 18.26 1.04 -6.93
N ASP A 160 19.41 0.61 -6.40
CA ASP A 160 19.91 -0.76 -6.53
C ASP A 160 19.19 -1.77 -5.62
N CYS A 161 18.26 -1.29 -4.80
CA CYS A 161 17.36 -2.10 -3.95
C CYS A 161 15.98 -2.32 -4.59
N LEU A 162 15.68 -1.66 -5.72
CA LEU A 162 14.34 -1.63 -6.31
C LEU A 162 14.19 -2.69 -7.41
N TYR A 163 13.34 -3.69 -7.17
CA TYR A 163 13.09 -4.80 -8.08
C TYR A 163 11.71 -5.42 -7.86
N GLU A 164 11.23 -6.17 -8.85
CA GLU A 164 9.90 -6.78 -8.82
C GLU A 164 9.80 -8.11 -8.06
N ASP A 165 8.57 -8.51 -7.76
CA ASP A 165 8.23 -9.87 -7.36
C ASP A 165 8.33 -10.85 -8.54
N LEU A 166 9.03 -11.97 -8.35
CA LEU A 166 9.25 -12.96 -9.40
C LEU A 166 8.89 -14.35 -8.95
N ARG A 167 8.36 -15.14 -9.88
CA ARG A 167 8.32 -16.60 -9.78
C ARG A 167 9.44 -17.16 -10.64
N ILE A 168 10.28 -17.98 -10.02
CA ILE A 168 11.43 -18.62 -10.66
C ILE A 168 11.18 -20.11 -10.75
N SER A 169 11.37 -20.69 -11.95
CA SER A 169 11.28 -22.12 -12.21
C SER A 169 12.42 -22.54 -13.14
N GLY A 170 13.48 -23.10 -12.57
CA GLY A 170 14.75 -23.26 -13.29
C GLY A 170 15.31 -21.89 -13.67
N SER A 171 15.58 -21.67 -14.95
CA SER A 171 16.00 -20.38 -15.50
C SER A 171 14.86 -19.47 -15.96
N ASN A 172 13.63 -19.99 -16.03
CA ASN A 172 12.48 -19.17 -16.40
C ASN A 172 12.10 -18.21 -15.28
N LYS A 173 12.02 -16.92 -15.64
CA LYS A 173 11.61 -15.80 -14.78
C LYS A 173 10.24 -15.32 -15.25
N THR A 174 9.23 -15.40 -14.40
CA THR A 174 7.91 -14.81 -14.69
C THR A 174 7.52 -13.85 -13.59
N ASN A 175 6.80 -12.80 -13.96
CA ASN A 175 6.30 -11.84 -12.99
C ASN A 175 5.25 -12.51 -12.10
N ASP A 176 5.32 -12.26 -10.79
CA ASP A 176 4.26 -12.68 -9.87
C ASP A 176 3.48 -11.44 -9.39
N ARG A 177 2.18 -11.42 -9.68
CA ARG A 177 1.27 -10.33 -9.29
C ARG A 177 0.64 -10.58 -7.92
N ARG A 178 1.19 -11.50 -7.12
CA ARG A 178 0.75 -11.77 -5.75
C ARG A 178 1.21 -10.67 -4.79
N PHE A 179 2.50 -10.31 -4.80
CA PHE A 179 3.01 -9.31 -3.87
C PHE A 179 3.16 -7.93 -4.52
N PHE A 180 3.31 -7.85 -5.85
CA PHE A 180 3.25 -6.61 -6.64
C PHE A 180 1.94 -6.61 -7.44
N GLY A 181 0.86 -6.37 -6.71
CA GLY A 181 -0.52 -6.62 -7.13
C GLY A 181 -1.21 -5.45 -7.83
N ARG A 182 -0.47 -4.45 -8.32
CA ARG A 182 -0.95 -3.20 -8.94
C ARG A 182 -1.44 -2.13 -7.97
N THR A 183 -1.46 -2.39 -6.66
CA THR A 183 -1.85 -1.36 -5.67
C THR A 183 -0.82 -0.22 -5.66
N GLY A 184 0.46 -0.51 -5.86
CA GLY A 184 1.51 0.51 -6.00
C GLY A 184 1.41 1.29 -7.31
N GLU A 185 0.93 0.66 -8.39
CA GLU A 185 0.59 1.36 -9.63
C GLU A 185 -0.55 2.37 -9.41
N LEU A 186 -1.58 2.00 -8.64
CA LEU A 186 -2.65 2.93 -8.25
C LEU A 186 -2.12 4.10 -7.42
N ALA A 187 -1.32 3.82 -6.39
CA ALA A 187 -0.72 4.86 -5.55
C ALA A 187 0.13 5.84 -6.39
N TYR A 188 0.91 5.34 -7.34
CA TYR A 188 1.67 6.17 -8.28
C TYR A 188 0.75 7.10 -9.08
N LEU A 189 -0.30 6.57 -9.71
CA LEU A 189 -1.26 7.37 -10.49
C LEU A 189 -1.99 8.42 -9.64
N MET A 190 -2.33 8.09 -8.38
CA MET A 190 -2.92 9.06 -7.45
C MET A 190 -1.95 10.22 -7.21
N LEU A 191 -0.67 9.94 -6.96
CA LEU A 191 0.34 10.98 -6.75
C LEU A 191 0.63 11.79 -8.01
N CYS A 192 0.60 11.20 -9.21
CA CYS A 192 0.66 11.96 -10.48
C CYS A 192 -0.48 12.99 -10.57
N ARG A 193 -1.67 12.59 -10.14
CA ARG A 193 -2.91 13.40 -10.23
C ARG A 193 -3.12 14.34 -9.05
N SER A 194 -2.24 14.31 -8.05
CA SER A 194 -2.33 15.13 -6.83
C SER A 194 -1.86 16.58 -7.00
N GLY A 195 -1.13 16.89 -8.07
CA GLY A 195 -0.50 18.20 -8.24
C GLY A 195 0.68 18.47 -7.28
N ARG A 196 1.21 17.44 -6.60
CA ARG A 196 2.35 17.53 -5.68
C ARG A 196 3.53 16.62 -6.07
N GLY A 197 3.41 15.87 -7.17
CA GLY A 197 4.35 14.84 -7.58
C GLY A 197 5.81 15.32 -7.70
N ALA A 198 6.03 16.50 -8.29
CA ALA A 198 7.37 17.07 -8.44
C ALA A 198 8.05 17.37 -7.09
N GLU A 199 7.30 17.86 -6.10
CA GLU A 199 7.85 18.12 -4.77
C GLU A 199 8.19 16.80 -4.07
N ILE A 200 7.30 15.81 -4.12
CA ILE A 200 7.54 14.46 -3.56
C ILE A 200 8.78 13.83 -4.21
N HIS A 201 8.92 13.92 -5.54
CA HIS A 201 10.08 13.42 -6.26
C HIS A 201 11.38 14.01 -5.74
N SER A 202 11.43 15.33 -5.53
CA SER A 202 12.61 16.02 -5.02
C SER A 202 13.04 15.50 -3.65
N TYR A 203 12.09 15.19 -2.76
CA TYR A 203 12.37 14.60 -1.45
C TYR A 203 12.89 13.17 -1.56
N LEU A 204 12.29 12.34 -2.42
CA LEU A 204 12.76 10.96 -2.65
C LEU A 204 14.18 10.92 -3.23
N GLN A 205 14.54 11.89 -4.09
CA GLN A 205 15.91 12.08 -4.57
C GLN A 205 16.85 12.54 -3.45
N LYS A 206 16.42 13.50 -2.62
CA LYS A 206 17.21 14.00 -1.47
C LYS A 206 17.53 12.89 -0.46
N MET A 207 16.59 11.97 -0.22
CA MET A 207 16.79 10.78 0.62
C MET A 207 17.71 9.73 -0.02
N GLY A 208 18.07 9.88 -1.30
CA GLY A 208 18.90 8.94 -2.05
C GLY A 208 18.20 7.63 -2.41
N ILE A 209 16.87 7.56 -2.30
CA ILE A 209 16.07 6.39 -2.67
C ILE A 209 15.91 6.30 -4.19
N ILE A 210 15.73 7.45 -4.83
CA ILE A 210 15.48 7.60 -6.27
C ILE A 210 16.61 8.39 -6.93
N SER A 211 16.99 8.05 -8.15
CA SER A 211 17.97 8.80 -8.94
C SER A 211 17.50 9.00 -10.39
N SER A 212 17.57 10.24 -10.86
CA SER A 212 17.34 10.59 -12.28
C SER A 212 18.57 10.31 -13.14
N GLU A 213 19.76 10.28 -12.56
CA GLU A 213 21.04 10.05 -13.24
C GLU A 213 21.51 8.61 -13.06
N TYR A 214 20.58 7.67 -13.01
CA TYR A 214 20.89 6.26 -12.77
C TYR A 214 21.56 5.62 -13.99
N ALA A 215 22.89 5.60 -13.97
CA ALA A 215 23.77 4.95 -14.95
C ALA A 215 24.79 4.02 -14.25
N THR A 216 25.52 3.18 -14.98
CA THR A 216 26.49 2.22 -14.40
C THR A 216 27.56 2.88 -13.52
N SER A 217 27.87 4.15 -13.74
CA SER A 217 28.76 4.95 -12.89
C SER A 217 28.13 5.42 -11.57
N TYR A 218 26.80 5.49 -11.48
CA TYR A 218 26.08 5.90 -10.28
C TYR A 218 26.35 4.94 -9.12
N LYS A 219 26.64 5.51 -7.94
CA LYS A 219 26.96 4.79 -6.71
C LYS A 219 25.94 5.02 -5.59
N GLY A 220 25.29 6.19 -5.59
CA GLY A 220 24.26 6.55 -4.60
C GLY A 220 24.79 6.70 -3.18
N SER A 221 23.89 6.56 -2.21
CA SER A 221 24.19 6.65 -0.77
C SER A 221 25.22 5.59 -0.35
N LYS A 222 25.86 5.78 0.83
CA LYS A 222 26.76 4.77 1.42
C LYS A 222 26.11 3.38 1.53
N TRP A 223 24.79 3.35 1.79
CA TRP A 223 24.02 2.12 1.91
C TRP A 223 23.76 1.48 0.54
N ASN A 224 23.41 2.29 -0.47
CA ASN A 224 23.28 1.82 -1.85
C ASN A 224 24.60 1.24 -2.39
N GLN A 225 25.74 1.83 -2.01
CA GLN A 225 27.07 1.32 -2.40
C GLN A 225 27.34 -0.08 -1.86
N LEU A 226 26.93 -0.38 -0.63
CA LEU A 226 27.05 -1.71 -0.05
C LEU A 226 26.17 -2.73 -0.79
N VAL A 227 24.94 -2.34 -1.15
CA VAL A 227 24.05 -3.18 -1.96
C VAL A 227 24.60 -3.39 -3.38
N LEU A 228 25.21 -2.37 -3.95
CA LEU A 228 25.87 -2.43 -5.26
C LEU A 228 27.11 -3.33 -5.25
N ALA A 229 27.87 -3.38 -4.14
CA ALA A 229 29.01 -4.27 -4.00
C ALA A 229 28.61 -5.75 -4.13
N LEU A 230 27.38 -6.11 -3.73
CA LEU A 230 26.80 -7.44 -3.84
C LEU A 230 26.24 -7.79 -5.23
N GLN A 231 26.38 -6.90 -6.22
CA GLN A 231 25.74 -7.07 -7.54
C GLN A 231 26.74 -6.91 -8.69
N PRO A 232 26.72 -7.78 -9.71
CA PRO A 232 27.45 -7.50 -10.95
C PRO A 232 26.75 -6.39 -11.74
N ASP A 233 27.44 -5.79 -12.70
CA ASP A 233 26.86 -4.72 -13.54
C ASP A 233 25.64 -5.21 -14.33
N GLN A 234 25.58 -6.51 -14.67
CA GLN A 234 24.46 -7.14 -15.36
C GLN A 234 23.12 -6.99 -14.61
N ASP A 235 23.11 -7.00 -13.26
CA ASP A 235 21.87 -6.83 -12.48
C ASP A 235 21.26 -5.42 -12.67
N ARG A 236 22.07 -4.45 -13.12
CA ARG A 236 21.64 -3.07 -13.42
C ARG A 236 21.17 -2.90 -14.85
N GLU A 237 21.32 -3.91 -15.68
CA GLU A 237 20.88 -3.95 -17.08
C GLU A 237 19.67 -4.90 -17.27
N ASP A 238 19.61 -5.99 -16.50
CA ASP A 238 18.58 -7.03 -16.60
C ASP A 238 17.22 -6.53 -16.02
N LYS A 239 16.38 -6.06 -16.95
CA LYS A 239 15.06 -5.47 -16.69
C LYS A 239 14.07 -5.88 -17.77
N ARG A 240 12.78 -5.77 -17.46
CA ARG A 240 11.70 -5.93 -18.44
C ARG A 240 10.76 -4.72 -18.46
N LEU A 241 10.00 -4.59 -19.54
CA LEU A 241 8.90 -3.65 -19.60
C LEU A 241 7.69 -4.17 -18.79
N SER A 242 6.96 -3.26 -18.17
CA SER A 242 5.65 -3.51 -17.56
C SER A 242 4.67 -4.10 -18.59
N SER A 243 3.69 -4.87 -18.11
CA SER A 243 2.67 -5.46 -18.99
C SER A 243 1.59 -4.44 -19.38
N SER A 244 0.33 -4.69 -19.04
CA SER A 244 -0.77 -3.77 -19.35
C SER A 244 -0.73 -2.52 -18.43
N PRO A 245 -1.06 -1.32 -18.96
CA PRO A 245 -1.10 -0.10 -18.16
C PRO A 245 -2.09 -0.17 -16.97
N PRO A 246 -1.76 0.44 -15.82
CA PRO A 246 -2.70 0.61 -14.71
C PRO A 246 -3.91 1.47 -15.09
N PHE A 247 -4.97 1.32 -14.31
CA PHE A 247 -6.21 2.07 -14.47
C PHE A 247 -6.64 2.64 -13.13
N LEU A 248 -6.74 3.96 -13.08
CA LEU A 248 -7.36 4.69 -11.98
C LEU A 248 -8.58 5.44 -12.56
N PRO A 249 -9.81 5.23 -12.06
CA PRO A 249 -11.01 5.61 -12.81
C PRO A 249 -11.24 7.11 -12.87
N TYR A 250 -10.75 7.89 -11.92
CA TYR A 250 -11.04 9.31 -11.85
C TYR A 250 -9.79 10.14 -12.10
N ALA A 251 -9.90 11.13 -13.00
CA ALA A 251 -8.82 12.05 -13.32
C ALA A 251 -8.44 12.94 -12.12
N PHE A 252 -9.43 13.26 -11.29
CA PHE A 252 -9.27 14.09 -10.10
C PHE A 252 -10.15 13.56 -8.97
N LEU A 253 -9.59 13.50 -7.76
CA LEU A 253 -10.29 13.24 -6.51
C LEU A 253 -9.54 13.98 -5.38
N PRO A 254 -10.24 14.62 -4.41
CA PRO A 254 -9.60 15.24 -3.25
C PRO A 254 -8.73 14.28 -2.43
N GLU A 255 -9.02 12.99 -2.48
CA GLU A 255 -8.26 11.92 -1.86
C GLU A 255 -6.81 11.84 -2.38
N TYR A 256 -6.58 12.19 -3.64
CA TYR A 256 -5.24 12.17 -4.24
C TYR A 256 -4.37 13.29 -3.68
N GLU A 257 -4.94 14.49 -3.55
CA GLU A 257 -4.28 15.65 -2.93
C GLU A 257 -4.04 15.39 -1.44
N SER A 258 -5.04 14.86 -0.72
CA SER A 258 -4.94 14.56 0.71
C SER A 258 -3.82 13.56 1.02
N LEU A 259 -3.68 12.52 0.19
CA LEU A 259 -2.57 11.56 0.27
C LEU A 259 -1.22 12.27 0.12
N ALA A 260 -1.10 13.12 -0.90
CA ALA A 260 0.15 13.80 -1.19
C ALA A 260 0.54 14.86 -0.15
N ASP A 261 -0.43 15.61 0.38
CA ASP A 261 -0.20 16.61 1.43
C ASP A 261 0.28 15.96 2.74
N ASP A 262 -0.24 14.78 3.08
CA ASP A 262 0.26 14.00 4.22
C ASP A 262 1.66 13.44 4.00
N TRP A 263 1.96 12.98 2.78
CA TRP A 263 3.33 12.59 2.39
C TRP A 263 4.29 13.75 2.58
N LEU A 264 3.96 14.93 2.06
CA LEU A 264 4.79 16.11 2.18
C LEU A 264 4.97 16.53 3.64
N SER A 265 3.93 16.42 4.46
CA SER A 265 4.03 16.72 5.90
C SER A 265 5.06 15.83 6.59
N ILE A 266 5.11 14.53 6.25
CA ILE A 266 6.12 13.61 6.76
C ILE A 266 7.51 13.91 6.16
N LEU A 267 7.61 14.09 4.84
CA LEU A 267 8.90 14.31 4.15
C LEU A 267 9.56 15.64 4.54
N ARG A 268 8.78 16.62 4.98
CA ARG A 268 9.27 17.90 5.52
C ARG A 268 9.76 17.80 6.97
N CYS A 269 9.43 16.73 7.69
CA CYS A 269 9.96 16.51 9.03
C CYS A 269 11.47 16.24 8.97
N ASN A 270 12.20 16.69 9.98
CA ASN A 270 13.63 16.43 10.17
C ASN A 270 13.84 15.03 10.78
N LEU A 271 13.37 14.01 10.08
CA LEU A 271 13.58 12.61 10.45
C LEU A 271 14.97 12.15 9.98
N PRO A 272 15.68 11.30 10.76
CA PRO A 272 16.94 10.72 10.32
C PRO A 272 16.78 9.85 9.06
N ASP A 273 17.72 9.96 8.14
CA ASP A 273 17.91 9.09 6.97
C ASP A 273 16.60 8.61 6.30
N TYR A 274 16.18 7.37 6.57
CA TYR A 274 15.06 6.70 5.92
C TYR A 274 13.83 6.53 6.84
N ASP A 275 13.85 7.12 8.03
CA ASP A 275 12.81 6.95 9.07
C ASP A 275 11.44 7.50 8.63
N ALA A 276 11.40 8.34 7.58
CA ALA A 276 10.15 8.75 6.96
C ALA A 276 9.39 7.58 6.31
N LEU A 277 10.07 6.54 5.80
CA LEU A 277 9.44 5.48 5.02
C LEU A 277 8.37 4.67 5.78
N PRO A 278 8.60 4.18 7.02
CA PRO A 278 7.56 3.52 7.80
C PRO A 278 6.29 4.39 7.98
N HIS A 279 6.46 5.70 8.14
CA HIS A 279 5.34 6.64 8.26
C HIS A 279 4.62 6.83 6.93
N ILE A 280 5.36 6.96 5.82
CA ILE A 280 4.82 7.00 4.46
C ILE A 280 4.01 5.73 4.13
N VAL A 281 4.52 4.56 4.49
CA VAL A 281 3.83 3.28 4.33
C VAL A 281 2.53 3.26 5.12
N THR A 282 2.59 3.65 6.39
CA THR A 282 1.42 3.68 7.29
C THR A 282 0.34 4.62 6.78
N ILE A 283 0.71 5.85 6.40
CA ILE A 283 -0.28 6.85 5.96
C ILE A 283 -0.86 6.53 4.59
N THR A 284 -0.06 5.95 3.68
CA THR A 284 -0.56 5.47 2.38
C THR A 284 -1.60 4.39 2.57
N GLY A 285 -1.37 3.45 3.50
CA GLY A 285 -2.36 2.43 3.82
C GLY A 285 -3.66 3.01 4.38
N LEU A 286 -3.59 4.05 5.22
CA LEU A 286 -4.78 4.74 5.70
C LEU A 286 -5.55 5.41 4.55
N HIS A 287 -4.87 6.13 3.66
CA HIS A 287 -5.51 6.79 2.52
C HIS A 287 -6.11 5.81 1.53
N LEU A 288 -5.48 4.66 1.28
CA LEU A 288 -6.06 3.63 0.41
C LEU A 288 -7.30 2.96 1.02
N ILE A 289 -7.36 2.82 2.35
CA ILE A 289 -8.58 2.43 3.06
C ILE A 289 -9.67 3.50 2.90
N ILE A 290 -9.33 4.78 3.10
CA ILE A 290 -10.28 5.88 2.96
C ILE A 290 -10.80 5.97 1.52
N TYR A 291 -9.93 5.83 0.53
CA TYR A 291 -10.29 5.77 -0.89
C TYR A 291 -11.26 4.63 -1.16
N LEU A 292 -10.96 3.40 -0.69
CA LEU A 292 -11.87 2.26 -0.81
C LEU A 292 -13.28 2.59 -0.30
N LEU A 293 -13.37 3.13 0.92
CA LEU A 293 -14.64 3.40 1.59
C LEU A 293 -15.39 4.60 0.96
N LYS A 294 -14.69 5.68 0.61
CA LYS A 294 -15.31 6.84 -0.05
C LYS A 294 -15.84 6.48 -1.44
N ARG A 295 -15.11 5.67 -2.21
CA ARG A 295 -15.60 5.17 -3.50
C ARG A 295 -16.83 4.28 -3.33
N ALA A 296 -16.82 3.38 -2.33
CA ALA A 296 -17.97 2.53 -2.02
C ALA A 296 -19.22 3.38 -1.67
N LYS A 297 -19.07 4.36 -0.77
CA LYS A 297 -20.14 5.29 -0.41
C LYS A 297 -20.65 6.13 -1.57
N SER A 298 -19.75 6.60 -2.44
CA SER A 298 -20.13 7.34 -3.65
C SER A 298 -21.02 6.52 -4.57
N VAL A 299 -20.79 5.21 -4.70
CA VAL A 299 -21.66 4.31 -5.49
C VAL A 299 -23.01 4.12 -4.80
N LEU A 300 -23.01 3.99 -3.47
CA LEU A 300 -24.21 3.88 -2.65
C LEU A 300 -24.99 5.21 -2.50
N GLN A 301 -24.52 6.29 -3.13
CA GLN A 301 -25.07 7.64 -3.00
C GLN A 301 -25.10 8.17 -1.55
N ASP A 302 -24.23 7.62 -0.68
CA ASP A 302 -24.01 8.13 0.67
C ASP A 302 -23.01 9.29 0.62
N VAL A 303 -23.51 10.50 0.89
CA VAL A 303 -22.72 11.73 0.89
C VAL A 303 -21.90 11.93 2.17
N GLN A 304 -22.12 11.11 3.21
CA GLN A 304 -21.38 11.22 4.45
C GLN A 304 -19.97 10.63 4.31
N LYS A 305 -18.97 11.30 4.89
CA LYS A 305 -17.62 10.72 4.97
C LYS A 305 -17.62 9.39 5.75
N PRO A 306 -16.71 8.46 5.46
CA PRO A 306 -16.48 7.30 6.33
C PRO A 306 -16.09 7.77 7.74
N LEU A 307 -16.64 7.12 8.76
CA LEU A 307 -16.31 7.39 10.16
C LEU A 307 -15.51 6.22 10.72
N PHE A 308 -14.61 6.51 11.65
CA PHE A 308 -13.84 5.52 12.39
C PHE A 308 -13.93 5.85 13.88
N VAL A 309 -14.81 5.18 14.60
CA VAL A 309 -14.88 5.29 16.07
C VAL A 309 -13.68 4.56 16.66
N LEU A 310 -12.72 5.29 17.22
CA LEU A 310 -11.47 4.71 17.71
C LEU A 310 -11.55 4.43 19.22
N GLU A 311 -11.45 3.15 19.61
CA GLU A 311 -11.24 2.80 21.02
C GLU A 311 -9.76 3.01 21.38
N ILE A 312 -9.49 3.92 22.30
CA ILE A 312 -8.21 3.96 22.99
C ILE A 312 -8.26 2.92 24.11
N VAL A 313 -7.52 1.83 23.88
CA VAL A 313 -7.59 0.60 24.69
C VAL A 313 -7.63 0.90 26.19
N ALA A 314 -8.74 0.51 26.83
CA ALA A 314 -8.96 0.66 28.25
C ALA A 314 -8.75 -0.67 29.01
N PRO A 315 -8.36 -0.63 30.30
CA PRO A 315 -8.21 -1.84 31.13
C PRO A 315 -9.50 -2.65 31.27
N LYS A 316 -10.65 -1.98 31.30
CA LYS A 316 -11.99 -2.57 31.35
C LYS A 316 -12.72 -2.31 30.04
N LYS A 317 -13.69 -3.15 29.70
CA LYS A 317 -14.57 -2.94 28.53
C LYS A 317 -15.37 -1.64 28.72
N THR A 318 -15.41 -0.81 27.69
CA THR A 318 -16.21 0.43 27.60
C THR A 318 -17.29 0.27 26.51
N SER A 319 -18.31 1.13 26.52
CA SER A 319 -19.31 1.22 25.43
C SER A 319 -18.65 1.52 24.07
N ILE A 320 -17.61 2.36 24.08
CA ILE A 320 -16.80 2.72 22.89
C ILE A 320 -16.23 1.49 22.18
N ARG A 321 -15.92 0.42 22.91
CA ARG A 321 -15.44 -0.84 22.30
C ARG A 321 -16.47 -1.43 21.35
N ASP A 322 -17.73 -1.46 21.76
CA ASP A 322 -18.82 -2.02 20.95
C ASP A 322 -19.13 -1.10 19.77
N MET A 323 -19.11 0.23 19.97
CA MET A 323 -19.25 1.21 18.89
C MET A 323 -18.12 1.11 17.85
N ALA A 324 -16.86 1.03 18.30
CA ALA A 324 -15.70 0.86 17.43
C ALA A 324 -15.76 -0.44 16.63
N ALA A 325 -16.30 -1.51 17.22
CA ALA A 325 -16.53 -2.78 16.53
C ALA A 325 -17.70 -2.70 15.53
N ASN A 326 -18.78 -1.99 15.86
CA ASN A 326 -19.92 -1.79 14.97
C ASN A 326 -19.53 -0.97 13.74
N GLU A 327 -18.84 0.16 13.94
CA GLU A 327 -18.40 1.00 12.82
C GLU A 327 -17.36 0.28 11.96
N TYR A 328 -16.49 -0.54 12.56
CA TYR A 328 -15.57 -1.40 11.82
C TYR A 328 -16.32 -2.37 10.89
N GLU A 329 -17.31 -3.10 11.41
CA GLU A 329 -18.08 -4.06 10.60
C GLU A 329 -18.90 -3.35 9.50
N LYS A 330 -19.49 -2.19 9.83
CA LYS A 330 -20.19 -1.34 8.85
C LYS A 330 -19.26 -0.99 7.69
N ASN A 331 -18.10 -0.39 7.97
CA ASN A 331 -17.11 -0.04 6.94
C ASN A 331 -16.62 -1.27 6.16
N ASN A 332 -16.39 -2.39 6.84
CA ASN A 332 -15.95 -3.63 6.20
C ASN A 332 -16.99 -4.22 5.22
N SER A 333 -18.28 -3.90 5.40
CA SER A 333 -19.36 -4.35 4.51
C SER A 333 -19.62 -3.44 3.30
N LEU A 334 -19.17 -2.18 3.34
CA LEU A 334 -19.45 -1.18 2.30
C LEU A 334 -18.98 -1.59 0.89
N PRO A 335 -17.77 -2.16 0.68
CA PRO A 335 -17.32 -2.52 -0.66
C PRO A 335 -18.22 -3.55 -1.33
N LYS A 336 -18.70 -4.54 -0.58
CA LYS A 336 -19.65 -5.55 -1.09
C LYS A 336 -20.98 -4.88 -1.49
N GLN A 337 -21.53 -4.04 -0.61
CA GLN A 337 -22.79 -3.33 -0.87
C GLN A 337 -22.68 -2.45 -2.13
N ALA A 338 -21.54 -1.77 -2.31
CA ALA A 338 -21.30 -0.94 -3.48
C ALA A 338 -21.31 -1.76 -4.79
N ILE A 339 -20.73 -2.95 -4.81
CA ILE A 339 -20.78 -3.83 -5.99
C ILE A 339 -22.20 -4.28 -6.30
N GLU A 340 -22.94 -4.68 -5.26
CA GLU A 340 -24.34 -5.09 -5.41
C GLU A 340 -25.17 -3.95 -5.98
N GLU A 341 -25.05 -2.73 -5.43
CA GLU A 341 -25.76 -1.55 -5.95
C GLU A 341 -25.29 -1.15 -7.35
N TYR A 342 -23.99 -1.23 -7.65
CA TYR A 342 -23.47 -0.88 -8.98
C TYR A 342 -24.04 -1.78 -10.08
N ILE A 343 -24.18 -3.07 -9.80
CA ILE A 343 -24.75 -4.04 -10.74
C ILE A 343 -26.27 -3.87 -10.80
N LEU A 344 -26.95 -3.93 -9.66
CA LEU A 344 -28.42 -3.86 -9.59
C LEU A 344 -28.97 -2.50 -10.06
N GLY A 345 -28.18 -1.43 -9.90
CA GLY A 345 -28.47 -0.10 -10.42
C GLY A 345 -28.57 -0.04 -11.94
N THR A 346 -28.09 -1.06 -12.67
CA THR A 346 -28.33 -1.22 -14.12
C THR A 346 -29.82 -1.21 -14.45
N THR A 347 -30.67 -1.72 -13.55
CA THR A 347 -32.13 -1.72 -13.74
C THR A 347 -32.74 -0.32 -13.82
N LYS A 348 -32.06 0.69 -13.28
CA LYS A 348 -32.50 2.09 -13.29
C LYS A 348 -32.13 2.83 -14.57
N LEU A 349 -31.35 2.21 -15.46
CA LEU A 349 -30.91 2.82 -16.71
C LEU A 349 -32.00 2.73 -17.78
N GLU A 350 -32.08 3.76 -18.62
CA GLU A 350 -33.01 3.78 -19.76
C GLU A 350 -32.70 2.64 -20.75
N GLU A 351 -31.42 2.35 -20.98
CA GLU A 351 -31.03 1.25 -21.89
C GLU A 351 -31.53 -0.11 -21.39
N TRP A 352 -31.58 -0.32 -20.06
CA TRP A 352 -32.13 -1.56 -19.50
C TRP A 352 -33.63 -1.66 -19.73
N GLN A 353 -34.37 -0.56 -19.51
CA GLN A 353 -35.82 -0.53 -19.75
C GLN A 353 -36.13 -0.77 -21.24
N GLN A 354 -35.36 -0.18 -22.14
CA GLN A 354 -35.47 -0.42 -23.59
C GLN A 354 -35.20 -1.89 -23.95
N CYS A 355 -34.25 -2.56 -23.28
CA CYS A 355 -34.06 -4.01 -23.47
C CYS A 355 -35.32 -4.79 -23.06
N LEU A 356 -35.94 -4.45 -21.91
CA LEU A 356 -37.14 -5.15 -21.43
C LEU A 356 -38.34 -5.02 -22.36
N GLU A 357 -38.47 -3.89 -23.05
CA GLU A 357 -39.54 -3.62 -24.01
C GLU A 357 -39.26 -4.17 -25.43
N SER A 358 -38.04 -4.67 -25.67
CA SER A 358 -37.65 -5.18 -26.99
C SER A 358 -38.27 -6.53 -27.33
N PHE A 359 -38.22 -6.93 -28.62
CA PHE A 359 -38.70 -8.24 -29.07
C PHE A 359 -37.90 -9.41 -28.47
N ASN A 360 -36.65 -9.19 -28.09
CA ASN A 360 -35.81 -10.21 -27.44
C ASN A 360 -35.10 -9.64 -26.20
N PRO A 361 -35.83 -9.50 -25.08
CA PRO A 361 -35.30 -8.85 -23.88
C PRO A 361 -34.06 -9.51 -23.30
N LEU A 362 -33.99 -10.85 -23.40
CA LEU A 362 -32.86 -11.61 -22.87
C LEU A 362 -31.59 -11.32 -23.66
N GLU A 363 -31.66 -11.26 -24.99
CA GLU A 363 -30.48 -10.98 -25.82
C GLU A 363 -30.03 -9.53 -25.68
N GLY A 364 -30.95 -8.57 -25.67
CA GLY A 364 -30.63 -7.16 -25.40
C GLY A 364 -29.95 -6.97 -24.04
N ALA A 365 -30.45 -7.66 -22.99
CA ALA A 365 -29.83 -7.63 -21.68
C ALA A 365 -28.41 -8.22 -21.69
N LYS A 366 -28.16 -9.33 -22.39
CA LYS A 366 -26.79 -9.89 -22.55
C LYS A 366 -25.85 -8.90 -23.21
N GLU A 367 -26.25 -8.29 -24.32
CA GLU A 367 -25.43 -7.32 -25.04
C GLU A 367 -25.09 -6.11 -24.16
N LEU A 368 -26.07 -5.61 -23.39
CA LEU A 368 -25.85 -4.51 -22.47
C LEU A 368 -24.88 -4.88 -21.34
N LEU A 369 -25.06 -6.05 -20.71
CA LEU A 369 -24.19 -6.53 -19.65
C LEU A 369 -22.77 -6.84 -20.15
N GLU A 370 -22.62 -7.41 -21.36
CA GLU A 370 -21.31 -7.61 -21.99
C GLU A 370 -20.64 -6.26 -22.26
N LYS A 371 -21.35 -5.30 -22.84
CA LYS A 371 -20.81 -3.96 -23.13
C LYS A 371 -20.32 -3.28 -21.87
N ARG A 372 -21.15 -3.28 -20.82
CA ARG A 372 -20.90 -2.54 -19.56
C ARG A 372 -19.87 -3.24 -18.68
N PHE A 373 -19.97 -4.56 -18.51
CA PHE A 373 -19.20 -5.32 -17.52
C PHE A 373 -18.21 -6.30 -18.14
N VAL A 374 -18.11 -6.44 -19.46
CA VAL A 374 -17.27 -7.47 -20.14
C VAL A 374 -17.61 -8.88 -19.67
N TRP A 375 -18.87 -9.10 -19.24
CA TRP A 375 -19.31 -10.38 -18.74
C TRP A 375 -20.04 -11.13 -19.85
N THR A 376 -19.50 -12.29 -20.23
CA THR A 376 -19.87 -13.02 -21.46
C THR A 376 -20.68 -14.28 -21.20
N LYS A 377 -21.07 -14.56 -19.96
CA LYS A 377 -21.90 -15.74 -19.64
C LYS A 377 -23.36 -15.44 -19.96
N THR A 378 -24.06 -16.44 -20.51
CA THR A 378 -25.37 -16.22 -21.18
C THR A 378 -26.48 -17.15 -20.72
N SER A 379 -26.23 -18.09 -19.81
CA SER A 379 -27.24 -19.04 -19.35
C SER A 379 -28.14 -18.43 -18.27
N ALA A 380 -29.37 -18.06 -18.65
CA ALA A 380 -30.44 -17.65 -17.77
C ALA A 380 -31.78 -17.66 -18.52
N ASN A 381 -32.90 -17.69 -17.78
CA ASN A 381 -34.25 -17.73 -18.34
C ASN A 381 -34.91 -16.35 -18.41
N SER A 382 -34.34 -15.33 -17.77
CA SER A 382 -34.83 -13.95 -17.81
C SER A 382 -33.69 -12.92 -17.69
N PRO A 383 -33.91 -11.66 -18.12
CA PRO A 383 -32.99 -10.55 -17.87
C PRO A 383 -32.64 -10.37 -16.39
N ASP A 384 -33.62 -10.49 -15.50
CA ASP A 384 -33.39 -10.37 -14.05
C ASP A 384 -32.48 -11.49 -13.52
N GLU A 385 -32.68 -12.74 -13.99
CA GLU A 385 -31.82 -13.86 -13.62
C GLU A 385 -30.38 -13.67 -14.13
N LEU A 386 -30.17 -13.12 -15.33
CA LEU A 386 -28.83 -12.74 -15.81
C LEU A 386 -28.15 -11.75 -14.87
N LEU A 387 -28.86 -10.71 -14.43
CA LEU A 387 -28.32 -9.67 -13.57
C LEU A 387 -27.95 -10.23 -12.19
N LEU A 388 -28.78 -11.11 -11.63
CA LEU A 388 -28.51 -11.80 -10.38
C LEU A 388 -27.29 -12.74 -10.50
N ASN A 389 -27.16 -13.46 -11.61
CA ASN A 389 -25.99 -14.32 -11.87
C ASN A 389 -24.69 -13.51 -11.94
N LEU A 390 -24.70 -12.37 -12.65
CA LEU A 390 -23.57 -11.44 -12.68
C LEU A 390 -23.23 -10.93 -11.27
N ARG A 391 -24.23 -10.51 -10.48
CA ARG A 391 -24.04 -10.06 -9.10
C ARG A 391 -23.37 -11.14 -8.25
N ASP A 392 -23.87 -12.37 -8.29
CA ASP A 392 -23.38 -13.45 -7.44
C ASP A 392 -21.94 -13.83 -7.80
N GLU A 393 -21.61 -13.84 -9.10
CA GLU A 393 -20.24 -14.03 -9.57
C GLU A 393 -19.31 -12.87 -9.16
N ALA A 394 -19.77 -11.62 -9.30
CA ALA A 394 -19.01 -10.44 -8.91
C ALA A 394 -18.70 -10.46 -7.40
N VAL A 395 -19.70 -10.76 -6.57
CA VAL A 395 -19.54 -10.90 -5.11
C VAL A 395 -18.61 -12.06 -4.77
N SER A 396 -18.70 -13.19 -5.49
CA SER A 396 -17.79 -14.33 -5.29
C SER A 396 -16.34 -13.95 -5.59
N ARG A 397 -16.07 -13.28 -6.72
CA ARG A 397 -14.75 -12.77 -7.08
C ARG A 397 -14.23 -11.76 -6.06
N HIS A 398 -15.08 -10.79 -5.67
CA HIS A 398 -14.76 -9.76 -4.69
C HIS A 398 -14.30 -10.35 -3.35
N LYS A 399 -14.98 -11.41 -2.87
CA LYS A 399 -14.66 -12.11 -1.62
C LYS A 399 -13.28 -12.75 -1.61
N GLN A 400 -12.70 -13.05 -2.77
CA GLN A 400 -11.38 -13.68 -2.85
C GLN A 400 -10.29 -12.74 -2.34
N HIS A 401 -10.38 -11.44 -2.64
CA HIS A 401 -9.30 -10.47 -2.38
C HIS A 401 -9.81 -9.13 -1.88
N LEU A 402 -10.51 -8.35 -2.72
CA LEU A 402 -10.87 -6.97 -2.41
C LEU A 402 -11.72 -6.83 -1.12
N ALA A 403 -12.61 -7.78 -0.85
CA ALA A 403 -13.41 -7.80 0.39
C ALA A 403 -12.56 -7.91 1.66
N LYS A 404 -11.35 -8.47 1.55
CA LYS A 404 -10.41 -8.66 2.67
C LYS A 404 -9.51 -7.44 2.86
N PHE A 405 -9.40 -6.57 1.85
CA PHE A 405 -8.47 -5.44 1.84
C PHE A 405 -8.60 -4.56 3.09
N HIS A 406 -9.80 -4.07 3.40
CA HIS A 406 -10.03 -3.22 4.57
C HIS A 406 -9.56 -3.90 5.87
N GLY A 407 -9.89 -5.18 6.06
CA GLY A 407 -9.52 -5.92 7.26
C GLY A 407 -8.01 -6.18 7.37
N THR A 408 -7.38 -6.62 6.28
CA THR A 408 -5.94 -6.87 6.25
C THR A 408 -5.16 -5.57 6.43
N TRP A 409 -5.44 -4.56 5.61
CA TRP A 409 -4.67 -3.31 5.62
C TRP A 409 -4.89 -2.50 6.90
N SER A 410 -6.11 -2.46 7.46
CA SER A 410 -6.34 -1.77 8.74
C SER A 410 -5.55 -2.40 9.88
N LYS A 411 -5.31 -3.72 9.84
CA LYS A 411 -4.45 -4.40 10.80
C LYS A 411 -2.97 -4.09 10.54
N GLU A 412 -2.51 -4.16 9.29
CA GLU A 412 -1.11 -3.92 8.91
C GLU A 412 -0.64 -2.51 9.27
N ILE A 413 -1.47 -1.48 9.08
CA ILE A 413 -1.13 -0.10 9.48
C ILE A 413 -1.38 0.18 10.96
N GLY A 414 -1.86 -0.81 11.73
CA GLY A 414 -2.15 -0.65 13.14
C GLY A 414 -3.37 0.21 13.45
N LEU A 415 -4.34 0.34 12.54
CA LEU A 415 -5.62 1.02 12.75
C LEU A 415 -6.63 0.13 13.51
N SER A 416 -6.60 -1.18 13.29
CA SER A 416 -7.55 -2.13 13.88
C SER A 416 -6.88 -3.19 14.76
N SER A 417 -7.63 -3.72 15.73
CA SER A 417 -7.16 -4.78 16.61
C SER A 417 -8.26 -5.72 17.07
N ARG A 418 -7.92 -7.00 17.19
CA ARG A 418 -8.71 -8.02 17.91
C ARG A 418 -8.21 -8.27 19.34
N ARG A 419 -7.13 -7.59 19.78
CA ARG A 419 -6.55 -7.83 21.10
C ARG A 419 -7.57 -7.56 22.20
N SER A 420 -7.74 -8.52 23.11
CA SER A 420 -8.68 -8.48 24.24
C SER A 420 -10.15 -8.25 23.83
N SER A 421 -10.54 -8.70 22.64
CA SER A 421 -11.90 -8.63 22.11
C SER A 421 -12.20 -9.85 21.24
N ARG A 422 -13.48 -10.26 21.15
CA ARG A 422 -13.93 -11.29 20.19
C ARG A 422 -14.15 -10.72 18.79
N ARG A 423 -14.40 -9.41 18.68
CA ARG A 423 -14.66 -8.69 17.43
C ARG A 423 -13.46 -7.82 17.07
N THR A 424 -13.18 -7.67 15.78
CA THR A 424 -12.28 -6.60 15.33
C THR A 424 -12.93 -5.25 15.61
N ARG A 425 -12.11 -4.26 15.92
CA ARG A 425 -12.53 -2.88 16.12
C ARG A 425 -11.40 -1.94 15.72
N TYR A 426 -11.72 -0.68 15.50
CA TYR A 426 -10.69 0.34 15.38
C TYR A 426 -10.09 0.64 16.75
N ALA A 427 -8.80 0.35 16.88
CA ALA A 427 -8.04 0.49 18.12
C ALA A 427 -6.57 0.73 17.74
N PRO A 428 -6.16 2.00 17.58
CA PRO A 428 -4.91 2.35 16.94
C PRO A 428 -3.68 1.96 17.79
N THR A 429 -2.59 1.58 17.12
CA THR A 429 -1.27 1.34 17.71
C THR A 429 -0.51 2.66 17.91
N ASP A 430 0.55 2.63 18.72
CA ASP A 430 1.39 3.82 18.92
C ASP A 430 2.10 4.24 17.63
N ALA A 431 2.43 3.29 16.74
CA ALA A 431 3.03 3.57 15.44
C ALA A 431 2.10 4.43 14.58
N LEU A 432 0.82 4.06 14.48
CA LEU A 432 -0.17 4.88 13.77
C LEU A 432 -0.36 6.25 14.43
N LEU A 433 -0.46 6.30 15.76
CA LEU A 433 -0.58 7.59 16.47
C LEU A 433 0.61 8.52 16.22
N LYS A 434 1.84 7.98 16.20
CA LYS A 434 3.04 8.74 15.82
C LYS A 434 2.92 9.29 14.41
N THR A 435 2.57 8.47 13.43
CA THR A 435 2.37 8.90 12.03
C THR A 435 1.34 10.03 11.93
N LEU A 436 0.21 9.92 12.63
CA LEU A 436 -0.83 10.95 12.62
C LEU A 436 -0.35 12.28 13.24
N VAL A 437 0.53 12.24 14.24
CA VAL A 437 1.14 13.46 14.77
C VAL A 437 2.06 14.10 13.73
N LEU A 438 2.85 13.32 12.99
CA LEU A 438 3.73 13.86 11.94
C LEU A 438 2.94 14.48 10.77
N THR A 439 1.77 13.94 10.44
CA THR A 439 0.95 14.48 9.34
C THR A 439 0.15 15.70 9.75
N CYS A 440 -0.40 15.72 10.98
CA CYS A 440 -1.34 16.76 11.39
C CYS A 440 -0.74 17.88 12.22
N VAL A 441 0.38 17.66 12.92
CA VAL A 441 0.95 18.63 13.87
C VAL A 441 2.20 19.26 13.27
N PRO A 442 2.18 20.55 12.89
CA PRO A 442 3.34 21.21 12.32
C PRO A 442 4.51 21.21 13.31
N ARG A 443 4.39 21.97 14.40
CA ARG A 443 5.33 21.95 15.53
C ARG A 443 4.62 21.62 16.84
N ARG A 444 3.49 22.29 17.05
CA ARG A 444 2.65 22.14 18.23
C ARG A 444 1.21 22.47 17.86
N MET A 445 0.27 21.75 18.46
CA MET A 445 -1.17 21.93 18.25
C MET A 445 -1.90 21.67 19.57
N GLU A 446 -2.98 22.41 19.85
CA GLU A 446 -3.80 22.14 21.02
C GLU A 446 -4.50 20.77 20.86
N PHE A 447 -4.70 20.04 21.96
CA PHE A 447 -5.19 18.66 21.89
C PHE A 447 -6.59 18.56 21.24
N GLN A 448 -7.52 19.46 21.55
CA GLN A 448 -8.85 19.46 20.92
C GLN A 448 -8.79 19.86 19.44
N GLU A 449 -7.91 20.79 19.06
CA GLU A 449 -7.61 21.10 17.66
C GLU A 449 -7.09 19.87 16.91
N PHE A 450 -6.21 19.09 17.53
CA PHE A 450 -5.71 17.83 16.95
C PHE A 450 -6.84 16.82 16.73
N LEU A 451 -7.75 16.64 17.70
CA LEU A 451 -8.92 15.76 17.52
C LEU A 451 -9.85 16.25 16.41
N ALA A 452 -10.06 17.57 16.29
CA ALA A 452 -10.85 18.16 15.21
C ALA A 452 -10.20 17.90 13.85
N LYS A 453 -8.88 18.10 13.74
CA LYS A 453 -8.12 17.83 12.50
C LYS A 453 -8.21 16.36 12.08
N LEU A 454 -8.04 15.43 13.01
CA LEU A 454 -8.17 13.99 12.72
C LEU A 454 -9.58 13.62 12.24
N TYR A 455 -10.61 14.24 12.81
CA TYR A 455 -11.99 14.05 12.36
C TYR A 455 -12.22 14.61 10.98
N GLU A 456 -11.79 15.84 10.72
CA GLU A 456 -11.95 16.52 9.43
C GLU A 456 -11.24 15.75 8.31
N THR A 457 -9.97 15.40 8.51
CA THR A 457 -9.14 14.76 7.49
C THR A 457 -9.48 13.28 7.29
N TYR A 458 -9.62 12.50 8.37
CA TYR A 458 -9.74 11.04 8.28
C TYR A 458 -11.09 10.48 8.74
N GLY A 459 -11.96 11.29 9.35
CA GLY A 459 -13.23 10.81 9.91
C GLY A 459 -13.07 10.12 11.27
N PHE A 460 -11.98 10.35 11.99
CA PHE A 460 -11.73 9.72 13.28
C PHE A 460 -12.58 10.33 14.39
N VAL A 461 -13.33 9.49 15.09
CA VAL A 461 -14.19 9.88 16.21
C VAL A 461 -13.57 9.37 17.50
N ILE A 462 -13.09 10.29 18.34
CA ILE A 462 -12.29 9.99 19.53
C ILE A 462 -12.87 10.65 20.79
N GLY A 463 -13.20 11.93 20.71
CA GLY A 463 -13.77 12.72 21.80
C GLY A 463 -15.22 13.12 21.56
N GLU A 464 -15.83 13.73 22.58
CA GLU A 464 -17.26 14.07 22.60
C GLU A 464 -17.68 14.98 21.43
N LYS A 465 -16.85 15.96 21.07
CA LYS A 465 -17.13 16.91 19.98
C LYS A 465 -17.25 16.21 18.62
N GLN A 466 -16.41 15.21 18.38
CA GLN A 466 -16.46 14.43 17.13
C GLN A 466 -17.61 13.41 17.14
N ALA A 467 -18.06 13.01 18.33
CA ALA A 467 -19.11 12.01 18.53
C ALA A 467 -20.52 12.62 18.65
N GLN A 468 -20.67 13.92 18.42
CA GLN A 468 -21.91 14.66 18.65
C GLN A 468 -23.13 14.00 18.01
N SER A 469 -23.01 13.49 16.78
CA SER A 469 -24.11 12.80 16.09
C SER A 469 -24.58 11.52 16.81
N PHE A 470 -23.66 10.76 17.42
CA PHE A 470 -23.99 9.55 18.18
C PHE A 470 -24.58 9.89 19.55
N ILE A 471 -24.15 11.01 20.14
CA ILE A 471 -24.67 11.48 21.43
C ILE A 471 -26.09 12.00 21.25
N ASP A 472 -26.33 12.81 20.22
CA ASP A 472 -27.64 13.40 19.93
C ASP A 472 -28.68 12.34 19.54
N SER A 473 -28.25 11.23 18.91
CA SER A 473 -29.14 10.09 18.61
C SER A 473 -29.39 9.17 19.82
N GLY A 474 -28.71 9.38 20.94
CA GLY A 474 -28.78 8.53 22.13
C GLY A 474 -28.04 7.19 21.99
N GLU A 475 -27.23 7.02 20.95
CA GLU A 475 -26.39 5.83 20.73
C GLU A 475 -25.12 5.81 21.59
N ALA A 476 -24.74 6.96 22.16
CA ALA A 476 -23.51 7.13 22.92
C ALA A 476 -23.68 8.00 24.17
N ASP A 477 -22.88 7.71 25.19
CA ASP A 477 -22.69 8.58 26.35
C ASP A 477 -21.54 9.57 26.11
N ARG A 478 -21.77 10.84 26.43
CA ARG A 478 -20.77 11.92 26.38
C ARG A 478 -19.58 11.63 27.29
N GLU A 479 -19.82 11.09 28.48
CA GLU A 479 -18.76 10.82 29.47
C GLU A 479 -17.78 9.75 28.96
N ASP A 480 -18.27 8.75 28.23
CA ASP A 480 -17.46 7.68 27.66
C ASP A 480 -16.46 8.20 26.62
N PHE A 481 -16.90 9.12 25.76
CA PHE A 481 -16.04 9.77 24.76
C PHE A 481 -15.06 10.76 25.39
N THR A 482 -15.47 11.48 26.43
CA THR A 482 -14.56 12.32 27.23
C THR A 482 -13.44 11.49 27.87
N ALA A 483 -13.80 10.36 28.48
CA ALA A 483 -12.82 9.43 29.04
C ALA A 483 -11.91 8.80 27.96
N ASN A 484 -12.44 8.52 26.76
CA ASN A 484 -11.66 8.01 25.64
C ASN A 484 -10.61 9.02 25.15
N ALA A 485 -10.99 10.28 25.00
CA ALA A 485 -10.07 11.37 24.65
C ALA A 485 -8.97 11.54 25.69
N LEU A 486 -9.31 11.51 26.99
CA LEU A 486 -8.31 11.60 28.07
C LEU A 486 -7.32 10.43 28.05
N ARG A 487 -7.75 9.22 27.65
CA ARG A 487 -6.83 8.09 27.45
C ARG A 487 -5.87 8.34 26.30
N LEU A 488 -6.33 8.92 25.18
CA LEU A 488 -5.43 9.29 24.09
C LEU A 488 -4.41 10.32 24.55
N GLU A 489 -4.85 11.34 25.29
CA GLU A 489 -3.96 12.38 25.82
C GLU A 489 -2.83 11.77 26.66
N ARG A 490 -3.17 10.88 27.61
CA ARG A 490 -2.19 10.16 28.44
C ARG A 490 -1.27 9.27 27.62
N ARG A 491 -1.81 8.60 26.59
CA ARG A 491 -1.03 7.71 25.72
C ARG A 491 -0.03 8.51 24.89
N LEU A 492 -0.43 9.62 24.28
CA LEU A 492 0.46 10.53 23.56
C LEU A 492 1.55 11.10 24.50
N ALA A 493 1.22 11.43 25.74
CA ALA A 493 2.21 11.86 26.74
C ALA A 493 3.23 10.75 27.03
N SER A 494 2.78 9.50 27.22
CA SER A 494 3.67 8.37 27.53
C SER A 494 4.67 8.04 26.42
N ILE A 495 4.34 8.33 25.16
CA ILE A 495 5.23 8.15 24.00
C ILE A 495 5.98 9.44 23.61
N GLY A 496 5.91 10.48 24.46
CA GLY A 496 6.68 11.72 24.30
C GLY A 496 6.12 12.72 23.29
N LEU A 497 4.87 12.56 22.83
CA LEU A 497 4.25 13.40 21.80
C LEU A 497 3.28 14.45 22.36
N LEU A 498 3.13 14.55 23.68
CA LEU A 498 2.25 15.52 24.31
C LEU A 498 2.89 16.10 25.58
N LYS A 499 2.72 17.41 25.78
CA LYS A 499 3.10 18.11 27.01
C LYS A 499 1.95 18.94 27.56
N ARG A 500 1.78 18.92 28.88
CA ARG A 500 0.92 19.87 29.61
C ARG A 500 1.76 21.07 30.01
N LEU A 501 1.32 22.27 29.64
CA LEU A 501 1.94 23.53 30.10
C LEU A 501 1.17 24.17 31.26
N SER A 502 -0.05 23.72 31.52
CA SER A 502 -0.88 24.08 32.67
C SER A 502 -1.91 22.97 32.91
N ASP A 503 -2.63 23.01 34.03
CA ASP A 503 -3.68 22.04 34.35
C ASP A 503 -4.81 22.01 33.32
N ALA A 504 -5.02 23.10 32.58
CA ALA A 504 -6.12 23.28 31.66
C ALA A 504 -5.76 23.10 30.17
N CYS A 505 -4.47 22.96 29.81
CA CYS A 505 -4.08 22.95 28.40
C CYS A 505 -3.00 21.92 28.07
N ALA A 506 -3.39 20.94 27.25
CA ALA A 506 -2.55 19.88 26.72
C ALA A 506 -2.22 20.18 25.25
N TYR A 507 -0.94 20.01 24.88
CA TYR A 507 -0.48 20.27 23.52
C TYR A 507 0.25 19.07 22.95
N VAL A 508 -0.19 18.64 21.77
CA VAL A 508 0.50 17.65 20.96
C VAL A 508 1.71 18.33 20.32
N GLN A 509 2.86 17.65 20.32
CA GLN A 509 4.12 18.16 19.80
C GLN A 509 4.67 17.21 18.74
N ASN A 510 5.07 17.77 17.61
CA ASN A 510 5.87 17.05 16.63
C ASN A 510 7.35 17.32 16.95
N PRO A 511 8.09 16.33 17.50
CA PRO A 511 9.49 16.52 17.86
C PRO A 511 10.42 16.63 16.65
N PHE A 512 9.94 16.30 15.45
CA PHE A 512 10.69 16.35 14.20
C PHE A 512 10.28 17.51 13.29
N ALA A 513 9.49 18.46 13.81
CA ALA A 513 9.16 19.67 13.09
C ALA A 513 10.45 20.39 12.63
N ALA A 514 10.51 20.77 11.35
CA ALA A 514 11.61 21.62 10.88
C ALA A 514 11.65 22.92 11.72
N GLU A 515 12.86 23.37 12.08
CA GLU A 515 13.00 24.69 12.69
C GLU A 515 12.54 25.73 11.68
N VAL A 516 11.71 26.69 12.12
CA VAL A 516 11.34 27.84 11.30
C VAL A 516 12.62 28.67 11.17
N SER A 517 13.30 28.55 10.02
CA SER A 517 14.45 29.39 9.68
C SER A 517 14.02 30.79 9.31
#